data_AF-A0A2D0APW0-F1
#
_entry.id   AF-A0A2D0APW0-F1
#
_cell.length_a   1.000
_cell.length_b   1.000
_cell.length_c   1.000
_cell.angle_alpha   90.00
_cell.angle_beta   90.00
_cell.angle_gamma   90.00
#
_symmetry.space_group_name_H-M   'P 1'
#
loop_
_entity.id
_entity.type
_entity.pdbx_description
1 polymer ?
#
loop_
_entity_poly.entity_id
_entity_poly.type
_entity_poly.pdbx_seq_one_letter_code
_entity_poly.pdbx_strand_id
1 'polypeptide(L)' 'MNRLINLILGFMGLRKLDGKDSKSAAEWGFLLSVVFIVPLFFLPHASDLVKIGLQLLWGTCVSRAAFMANANWKKNNSR' A
#
# COMPACT_ATOMS: atom_id res chain seq x y z
N MET A 1 16.00 -14.52 4.01
CA MET A 1 14.56 -14.22 3.89
C MET A 1 14.39 -12.81 3.34
N ASN A 2 13.81 -12.67 2.15
CA ASN A 2 13.75 -11.38 1.43
C ASN A 2 12.91 -10.36 2.21
N ARG A 3 13.52 -9.24 2.63
CA ARG A 3 12.85 -8.17 3.40
C ARG A 3 11.59 -7.64 2.71
N LEU A 4 11.60 -7.60 1.38
CA LEU A 4 10.44 -7.26 0.53
C LEU A 4 9.23 -8.16 0.76
N ILE A 5 9.44 -9.49 0.88
CA ILE A 5 8.34 -10.44 1.09
C ILE A 5 7.73 -10.24 2.48
N ASN A 6 8.54 -9.96 3.51
CA ASN A 6 8.03 -9.64 4.84
C ASN A 6 7.26 -8.33 4.88
N LEU A 7 7.70 -7.31 4.14
CA LEU A 7 6.99 -6.04 3.99
C LEU A 7 5.64 -6.24 3.31
N ILE A 8 5.57 -7.03 2.23
CA ILE A 8 4.34 -7.34 1.51
C ILE A 8 3.39 -8.20 2.35
N LEU A 9 3.89 -9.23 3.05
CA LEU A 9 3.10 -10.06 3.97
C LEU A 9 2.53 -9.23 5.13
N GLY A 10 3.35 -8.34 5.69
CA GLY A 10 2.89 -7.37 6.66
C GLY A 10 1.95 -6.32 6.08
N PHE A 11 2.09 -6.02 4.78
CA PHE A 11 1.16 -5.19 4.02
C PHE A 11 -0.17 -5.88 3.67
N MET A 12 -0.20 -7.20 3.60
CA MET A 12 -1.44 -7.97 3.43
C MET A 12 -2.11 -8.26 4.78
N GLY A 13 -1.42 -8.02 5.90
CA GLY A 13 -1.92 -8.34 7.24
C GLY A 13 -1.66 -9.79 7.67
N LEU A 14 -0.94 -10.57 6.84
CA LEU A 14 -0.54 -11.95 7.12
C LEU A 14 0.55 -12.06 8.18
N ARG A 15 1.23 -10.95 8.51
CA ARG A 15 2.30 -10.92 9.49
C ARG A 15 2.26 -9.65 10.32
N LYS A 16 2.31 -9.79 11.64
CA LYS A 16 2.31 -8.65 12.58
C LYS A 16 3.69 -7.99 12.51
N LEU A 17 3.74 -6.78 11.94
CA LEU A 17 4.97 -5.99 11.87
C LEU A 17 5.12 -5.19 13.17
N ASP A 18 6.34 -5.13 13.70
CA ASP A 18 6.66 -4.25 14.82
C ASP A 18 6.53 -2.77 14.39
N GLY A 19 6.32 -1.85 15.32
CA GLY A 19 5.92 -0.46 15.03
C GLY A 19 6.84 0.28 14.04
N LYS A 20 8.14 -0.04 14.03
CA LYS A 20 9.11 0.53 13.09
C LYS A 20 8.95 -0.04 11.67
N ASP A 21 8.83 -1.37 11.56
CA ASP A 21 8.61 -2.05 10.28
C ASP A 21 7.22 -1.78 9.70
N SER A 22 6.22 -1.52 10.55
CA SER A 22 4.86 -1.20 10.12
C SER A 22 4.77 0.17 9.44
N LYS A 23 5.58 1.16 9.88
CA LYS A 23 5.69 2.46 9.21
C LYS A 23 6.35 2.31 7.84
N SER A 24 7.50 1.62 7.79
CA SER A 24 8.15 1.33 6.51
C SER A 24 7.25 0.53 5.57
N ALA A 25 6.48 -0.46 6.07
CA ALA A 25 5.53 -1.18 5.23
C ALA A 25 4.39 -0.30 4.67
N ALA A 26 3.95 0.71 5.42
CA ALA A 26 2.99 1.69 4.91
C ALA A 26 3.60 2.57 3.82
N GLU A 27 4.82 3.07 4.02
CA GLU A 27 5.55 3.87 3.03
C GLU A 27 5.83 3.08 1.75
N TRP A 28 6.28 1.82 1.89
CA TRP A 28 6.50 0.90 0.77
C TRP A 28 5.19 0.51 0.09
N GLY A 29 4.10 0.31 0.84
CA GLY A 29 2.77 0.04 0.29
C GLY A 29 2.19 1.23 -0.48
N PHE A 30 2.44 2.45 0.00
CA PHE A 30 2.09 3.69 -0.68
C PHE A 30 2.90 3.86 -1.98
N LEU A 31 4.22 3.64 -1.93
CA LEU A 31 5.08 3.63 -3.12
C LEU A 31 4.65 2.57 -4.14
N LEU A 32 4.29 1.36 -3.69
CA LEU A 32 3.74 0.32 -4.57
C LEU A 32 2.42 0.74 -5.22
N SER A 33 1.57 1.50 -4.50
CA SER A 33 0.33 2.04 -5.05
C SER A 33 0.58 2.93 -6.28
N VAL A 34 1.71 3.65 -6.32
CA VAL A 34 2.07 4.53 -7.44
C VAL A 34 2.23 3.76 -8.74
N VAL A 35 2.68 2.50 -8.68
CA VAL A 35 2.82 1.62 -9.85
C VAL A 35 1.47 1.28 -10.48
N PHE A 36 0.37 1.36 -9.72
CA PHE A 36 -0.98 1.10 -10.24
C PHE A 36 -1.64 2.37 -10.78
N ILE A 37 -1.33 3.55 -10.23
CA ILE A 37 -1.95 4.81 -10.69
C ILE A 37 -1.20 5.49 -11.84
N VAL A 38 0.14 5.40 -11.89
CA VAL A 38 0.93 6.07 -12.93
C VAL A 38 0.63 5.54 -14.34
N PRO A 39 0.57 4.23 -14.59
CA PRO A 39 0.22 3.71 -15.92
C PRO A 39 -1.14 4.18 -16.42
N LEU A 40 -2.12 4.41 -15.54
CA LEU A 40 -3.43 4.94 -15.93
C LEU A 40 -3.36 6.30 -16.61
N PHE A 41 -2.39 7.15 -16.24
CA PHE A 41 -2.18 8.45 -16.88
C PHE A 41 -1.59 8.33 -18.30
N PHE A 42 -0.83 7.26 -18.57
CA PHE A 42 -0.11 7.07 -19.83
C PHE A 42 -0.76 6.05 -20.78
N LEU A 43 -1.78 5.31 -20.34
CA LEU A 43 -2.54 4.36 -21.15
C LEU A 43 -3.97 4.86 -21.43
N PRO A 44 -4.15 5.91 -22.26
CA PRO A 44 -5.48 6.41 -22.60
C PRO A 44 -6.30 5.39 -23.40
N HIS A 45 -5.66 4.49 -24.15
CA HIS A 45 -6.30 3.44 -24.96
C HIS A 45 -6.43 2.07 -24.28
N ALA A 46 -6.07 1.94 -23.00
CA ALA A 46 -6.33 0.69 -22.28
C ALA A 46 -7.83 0.47 -22.13
N SER A 47 -8.26 -0.79 -22.23
CA SER A 47 -9.65 -1.23 -22.05
C SER A 47 -10.22 -0.71 -20.72
N ASP A 48 -11.47 -0.23 -20.72
CA ASP A 48 -12.14 0.34 -19.55
C ASP A 48 -12.09 -0.60 -18.33
N LEU A 49 -12.24 -1.91 -18.54
CA LEU A 49 -12.11 -2.91 -17.48
C LEU A 49 -10.72 -2.90 -16.81
N VAL A 50 -9.65 -2.73 -17.59
CA VAL A 50 -8.29 -2.65 -17.07
C VAL A 50 -8.13 -1.36 -16.27
N LYS A 51 -8.69 -0.25 -16.74
CA LYS A 51 -8.61 1.02 -16.03
C LYS A 51 -9.32 0.95 -14.67
N ILE A 52 -10.56 0.46 -14.66
CA ILE A 52 -11.36 0.30 -13.44
C ILE A 52 -10.68 -0.68 -12.48
N GLY A 53 -10.16 -1.80 -12.98
CA GLY A 53 -9.43 -2.78 -12.17
C GLY A 53 -8.18 -2.18 -11.51
N LEU A 54 -7.39 -1.40 -12.27
CA LEU A 54 -6.18 -0.76 -11.76
C LEU A 54 -6.51 0.36 -10.75
N GLN A 55 -7.59 1.11 -10.97
CA GLN A 55 -8.10 2.11 -10.02
C GLN A 55 -8.60 1.48 -8.71
N LEU A 56 -9.31 0.34 -8.77
CA LEU A 56 -9.75 -0.41 -7.58
C LEU A 56 -8.56 -0.98 -6.80
N LEU A 57 -7.56 -1.52 -7.51
CA LEU A 57 -6.34 -2.04 -6.89
C LEU A 57 -5.54 -0.92 -6.21
N TRP A 58 -5.41 0.22 -6.90
CA TRP A 58 -4.79 1.42 -6.36
C TRP A 58 -5.54 1.93 -5.12
N GLY A 59 -6.85 2.11 -5.21
CA GLY A 59 -7.72 2.56 -4.12
C GLY A 59 -7.62 1.68 -2.88
N THR A 60 -7.57 0.36 -3.08
CA THR A 60 -7.38 -0.60 -1.98
C THR A 60 -5.98 -0.49 -1.37
N CYS A 61 -4.93 -0.42 -2.19
CA CYS A 61 -3.55 -0.28 -1.71
C CYS A 61 -3.33 1.04 -0.96
N VAL A 62 -3.79 2.16 -1.50
CA VAL A 62 -3.60 3.49 -0.88
C VAL A 62 -4.40 3.61 0.43
N SER A 63 -5.64 3.11 0.47
CA SER A 63 -6.47 3.13 1.68
C SER A 63 -5.83 2.31 2.81
N ARG A 64 -5.29 1.14 2.48
CA ARG A 64 -4.64 0.26 3.45
C ARG A 64 -3.31 0.84 3.95
N ALA A 65 -2.53 1.46 3.06
CA ALA A 65 -1.32 2.20 3.44
C ALA A 65 -1.64 3.38 4.36
N ALA A 66 -2.65 4.18 4.02
CA ALA A 66 -3.10 5.32 4.83
C ALA A 66 -3.60 4.89 6.21
N PHE A 67 -4.40 3.82 6.28
CA PHE A 67 -4.89 3.29 7.55
C PHE A 67 -3.75 2.77 8.43
N MET A 68 -2.74 2.12 7.83
CA MET A 68 -1.57 1.64 8.55
C MET A 68 -0.69 2.79 9.06
N ALA A 69 -0.51 3.85 8.27
CA ALA A 69 0.17 5.06 8.70
C ALA A 69 -0.57 5.76 9.84
N ASN A 70 -1.90 5.84 9.77
CA ASN A 70 -2.75 6.43 10.82
C ASN A 70 -2.76 5.60 12.11
N ALA A 71 -2.85 4.28 12.01
CA ALA A 71 -2.76 3.38 13.16
C ALA A 71 -1.40 3.51 13.89
N ASN A 72 -0.33 3.70 13.12
CA ASN A 72 1.00 3.97 13.66
C ASN A 72 1.04 5.33 14.41
N TRP A 73 0.47 6.38 13.82
CA TRP A 73 0.38 7.71 14.43
C TRP A 73 -0.40 7.67 15.76
N LYS A 74 -1.57 7.00 15.79
CA LYS A 74 -2.37 6.82 17.02
C LYS A 74 -1.60 6.04 18.11
N LYS A 75 -0.79 5.04 17.73
CA LYS A 75 0.03 4.28 18.69
C LYS A 75 1.19 5.13 19.26
N ASN A 76 1.77 6.02 18.47
CA ASN A 76 2.87 6.88 18.91
C ASN A 76 2.40 8.08 19.76
N ASN A 77 1.20 8.59 19.50
CA ASN A 77 0.61 9.75 20.20
C ASN A 77 -0.19 9.35 21.47
N SER A 78 -0.34 8.05 21.74
CA SER A 78 -0.99 7.50 22.93
C SER A 78 0.00 7.01 23.98
N ARG A 79 1.29 7.33 23.82
CA ARG A 79 2.35 7.20 24.83
C ARG A 79 2.73 8.60 25.33
#